data_AF-A0A9D7UN42-F1
#
_entry.id   AF-A0A9D7UN42-F1
#
_cell.length_a   1.000
_cell.length_b   1.000
_cell.length_c   1.000
_cell.angle_alpha   90.00
_cell.angle_beta   90.00
_cell.angle_gamma   90.00
#
_symmetry.space_group_name_H-M   'P 1'
#
loop_
_entity.id
_entity.type
_entity.pdbx_description
1 polymer ?
#
loop_
_entity_poly.entity_id
_entity_poly.type
_entity_poly.pdbx_seq_one_letter_code
_entity_poly.pdbx_strand_id
1 'polypeptide(L)'
;MLLKNTSYAGNPPDRLMAARGFMPLYHGDTVNHCPGCGRTHWHIGRATAECAFCETALPLAVTSSQPPEPIFWSRGSATAVAA
;
A
#
# COMPACT_ATOMS: atom_id res chain seq x y z
N MET A 1 -8.88 -32.93 -34.71
CA MET A 1 -8.78 -31.48 -34.43
C MET A 1 -9.87 -31.09 -33.46
N LEU A 2 -9.55 -30.95 -32.17
CA LEU A 2 -10.41 -30.36 -31.16
C LEU A 2 -9.59 -29.24 -30.52
N LEU A 3 -9.85 -28.00 -30.93
CA LEU A 3 -9.28 -26.81 -30.33
C LEU A 3 -9.97 -26.62 -28.97
N LYS A 4 -9.33 -27.03 -27.87
CA LYS A 4 -9.73 -26.54 -26.55
C LYS A 4 -9.23 -25.10 -26.45
N ASN A 5 -10.08 -24.18 -26.88
CA ASN A 5 -9.91 -22.75 -26.70
C ASN A 5 -9.72 -22.51 -25.20
N THR A 6 -8.49 -22.17 -24.79
CA THR A 6 -8.24 -21.65 -23.46
C THR A 6 -8.90 -20.29 -23.41
N SER A 7 -10.11 -20.28 -22.87
CA SER A 7 -10.86 -19.06 -22.62
C SER A 7 -10.05 -18.24 -21.64
N TYR A 8 -9.54 -17.12 -22.14
CA TYR A 8 -9.24 -15.90 -21.40
C TYR A 8 -10.40 -15.63 -20.43
N ALA A 9 -10.31 -16.22 -19.24
CA ALA A 9 -11.10 -15.82 -18.10
C ALA A 9 -10.62 -14.41 -17.76
N GLY A 10 -11.34 -13.42 -18.31
CA GLY A 10 -11.18 -12.03 -17.94
C GLY A 10 -11.28 -11.96 -16.42
N ASN A 11 -10.17 -11.60 -15.77
CA ASN A 11 -10.19 -11.24 -14.37
C ASN A 11 -10.93 -9.90 -14.31
N PRO A 12 -12.13 -9.82 -13.71
CA PRO A 12 -12.80 -8.54 -13.61
C PRO A 12 -11.94 -7.63 -12.70
N PRO A 13 -11.74 -6.35 -13.07
CA PRO A 13 -10.81 -5.45 -12.38
C PRO A 13 -11.23 -5.13 -10.93
N ASP A 14 -12.39 -5.61 -10.48
CA ASP A 14 -12.96 -5.38 -9.16
C ASP A 14 -12.35 -6.24 -8.05
N ARG A 15 -11.80 -7.43 -8.36
CA ARG A 15 -11.17 -8.31 -7.34
C ARG A 15 -9.80 -7.86 -6.86
N LEU A 16 -9.10 -6.99 -7.60
CA LEU A 16 -7.80 -6.47 -7.16
C LEU A 16 -7.93 -5.43 -6.03
N MET A 17 -9.08 -4.77 -5.91
CA MET A 17 -9.33 -3.80 -4.84
C MET A 17 -9.52 -4.48 -3.48
N ALA A 18 -10.13 -5.68 -3.44
CA ALA A 18 -10.38 -6.43 -2.21
C ALA A 18 -9.13 -7.15 -1.66
N ALA A 19 -8.10 -7.37 -2.46
CA ALA A 19 -6.86 -8.02 -2.02
C ALA A 19 -5.94 -7.08 -1.20
N ARG A 20 -6.18 -5.77 -1.28
CA ARG A 20 -5.50 -4.75 -0.47
C ARG A 20 -6.33 -4.65 0.80
N GLY A 21 -6.00 -5.43 1.84
CA GLY A 21 -6.72 -5.37 3.12
C GLY A 21 -6.90 -3.92 3.61
N PHE A 22 -7.93 -3.68 4.43
CA PHE A 22 -8.19 -2.35 4.99
C PHE A 22 -6.95 -1.83 5.72
N MET A 23 -6.35 -0.74 5.20
CA MET A 23 -5.18 -0.10 5.78
C MET A 23 -5.58 1.30 6.30
N PRO A 24 -5.74 1.48 7.62
CA PRO A 24 -6.06 2.79 8.18
C PRO A 24 -4.90 3.77 7.95
N LEU A 25 -5.23 4.97 7.48
CA LEU A 25 -4.28 6.06 7.25
C LEU A 25 -4.65 7.24 8.15
N TYR A 26 -3.64 8.00 8.55
CA TYR A 26 -3.85 9.25 9.28
C TYR A 26 -4.08 10.41 8.29
N HIS A 27 -5.20 11.11 8.45
CA HIS A 27 -5.60 12.24 7.61
C HIS A 27 -5.48 13.56 8.39
N GLY A 28 -4.65 14.50 7.95
CA GLY A 28 -4.37 15.73 8.70
C GLY A 28 -5.55 16.71 8.82
N ASP A 29 -6.58 16.55 8.00
CA ASP A 29 -7.77 17.39 7.89
C ASP A 29 -9.00 16.81 8.63
N THR A 30 -8.86 15.66 9.29
CA THR A 30 -9.97 14.99 9.99
C THR A 30 -9.58 14.54 11.39
N VAL A 31 -10.59 14.24 12.22
CA VAL A 31 -10.36 13.62 13.53
C VAL A 31 -10.09 12.13 13.32
N ASN A 32 -8.86 11.70 13.65
CA ASN A 32 -8.45 10.31 13.49
C ASN A 32 -8.61 9.56 14.82
N HIS A 33 -9.36 8.46 14.79
CA HIS A 33 -9.47 7.53 15.90
C HIS A 33 -8.44 6.40 15.77
N CYS A 34 -7.74 6.11 16.86
CA CYS A 34 -6.78 5.02 16.90
C CYS A 34 -7.52 3.67 16.77
N PRO A 35 -7.17 2.81 15.79
CA PRO A 35 -7.80 1.50 15.64
C PRO A 35 -7.46 0.53 16.78
N GLY A 36 -6.41 0.81 17.57
CA GLY A 36 -6.05 0.01 18.74
C GLY A 36 -6.88 0.34 19.99
N CYS A 37 -7.02 1.62 20.33
CA CYS A 37 -7.62 2.04 21.61
C CYS A 37 -8.73 3.11 21.50
N GLY A 38 -9.10 3.53 20.28
CA GLY A 38 -10.17 4.50 20.01
C GLY A 38 -9.85 5.97 20.32
N ARG A 39 -8.69 6.27 20.91
CA ARG A 39 -8.28 7.63 21.27
C ARG A 39 -7.82 8.44 20.06
N THR A 40 -7.72 9.75 20.22
CA THR A 40 -7.48 10.72 19.14
C THR A 40 -6.22 11.55 19.32
N HIS A 41 -5.37 11.25 20.32
CA HIS A 41 -4.08 11.93 20.46
C HIS A 41 -2.98 11.15 19.72
N TRP A 42 -2.15 11.92 19.02
CA TRP A 42 -1.14 11.41 18.11
C TRP A 42 0.16 12.19 18.23
N HIS A 43 1.29 11.51 18.16
CA HIS A 43 2.59 12.08 17.84
C HIS A 43 2.80 12.02 16.33
N ILE A 44 2.84 13.17 15.68
CA ILE A 44 2.91 13.26 14.22
C ILE A 44 4.38 13.38 13.77
N GLY A 45 4.86 12.35 13.08
CA GLY A 45 6.18 12.30 12.47
C GLY A 45 6.15 12.74 11.00
N ARG A 46 7.19 12.35 10.24
CA ARG A 46 7.31 12.66 8.80
C ARG A 46 6.50 11.73 7.90
N ALA A 47 6.36 10.47 8.31
CA ALA A 47 5.74 9.41 7.52
C ALA A 47 4.62 8.67 8.28
N THR A 48 4.61 8.79 9.61
CA THR A 48 3.67 8.09 10.48
C THR A 48 3.08 9.02 11.54
N ALA A 49 1.92 8.64 12.05
CA ALA A 49 1.30 9.17 13.25
C ALA A 49 1.23 8.04 14.29
N GLU A 50 1.81 8.24 15.47
CA GLU A 50 1.81 7.26 16.54
C GLU A 50 0.81 7.63 17.63
N CYS A 51 -0.03 6.68 18.07
CA CYS A 51 -0.99 6.94 19.12
C CYS A 51 -0.29 7.16 20.47
N ALA A 52 -0.55 8.30 21.11
CA ALA A 52 0.08 8.68 22.38
C ALA A 52 -0.35 7.84 23.61
N PHE A 53 -1.19 6.81 23.42
CA PHE A 53 -1.73 5.96 24.49
C PHE A 53 -1.35 4.49 24.36
N CYS A 54 -1.40 3.94 23.14
CA CYS A 54 -1.18 2.51 22.90
C CYS A 54 -0.13 2.24 21.82
N GLU A 55 0.64 3.26 21.43
CA GLU A 55 1.81 3.16 20.52
C GLU A 55 1.46 2.62 19.12
N THR A 56 0.18 2.52 18.78
CA THR A 56 -0.27 2.12 17.44
C THR A 56 0.13 3.20 16.44
N ALA A 57 0.95 2.83 15.46
CA ALA A 57 1.41 3.73 14.41
C ALA A 57 0.63 3.53 13.10
N LEU A 58 0.15 4.63 12.54
CA LEU A 58 -0.49 4.68 11.22
C LEU A 58 0.39 5.43 10.22
N PRO A 59 0.40 5.08 8.92
CA PRO A 59 1.02 5.90 7.89
C PRO A 59 0.23 7.20 7.70
N LEU A 60 0.91 8.31 7.43
CA LEU A 60 0.25 9.55 6.99
C LEU A 60 -0.30 9.37 5.57
N ALA A 61 -1.53 9.79 5.33
CA ALA A 61 -2.19 9.69 4.02
C ALA A 61 -1.41 10.43 2.91
N VAL A 62 -0.77 11.55 3.27
CA VAL A 62 0.07 12.32 2.34
C VAL A 62 1.29 11.50 1.89
N THR A 63 1.96 10.82 2.82
CA THR A 63 3.18 10.06 2.52
C THR A 63 2.86 8.71 1.90
N SER A 64 1.75 8.07 2.27
CA SER A 64 1.35 6.76 1.71
C SER A 64 0.93 6.84 0.24
N SER A 65 0.50 8.01 -0.22
CA SER A 65 0.14 8.27 -1.61
C SER A 65 1.37 8.51 -2.50
N GLN A 66 2.52 8.83 -1.91
CA GLN A 66 3.75 9.06 -2.66
C GLN A 66 4.47 7.73 -2.88
N PRO A 67 4.76 7.33 -4.13
CA PRO A 67 5.65 6.20 -4.36
C PRO A 67 7.04 6.53 -3.80
N PRO A 68 7.71 5.60 -3.11
CA PRO A 68 9.08 5.82 -2.67
C PRO A 68 9.95 6.10 -3.90
N GLU A 69 10.62 7.24 -3.93
CA GLU A 69 11.55 7.54 -5.01
C GLU A 69 12.71 6.53 -4.96
N PRO A 70 13.01 5.83 -6.07
CA PRO A 70 14.10 4.86 -6.08
C PRO A 70 15.44 5.59 -6.06
N ILE A 71 16.23 5.32 -5.03
CA ILE A 71 17.60 5.85 -4.91
C ILE A 71 18.58 5.24 -5.93
N PHE A 72 18.25 4.07 -6.49
CA PHE A 72 19.05 3.42 -7.53
C PHE A 72 18.16 2.86 -8.64
N TRP A 73 18.63 2.99 -9.87
CA TRP A 73 18.03 2.36 -11.04
C TRP A 73 18.90 1.20 -11.48
N SER A 74 18.39 -0.03 -11.47
CA SER A 74 19.07 -1.17 -12.10
C SER A 74 18.71 -1.22 -13.58
N ARG A 75 19.71 -1.17 -14.45
CA ARG A 75 19.56 -1.55 -15.86
C ARG A 75 19.96 -3.01 -15.99
N GLY A 76 19.00 -3.88 -16.32
CA GLY A 76 19.32 -5.25 -16.71
C GLY A 76 20.06 -5.24 -18.06
N SER A 77 21.24 -5.85 -18.12
CA SER A 77 21.93 -6.10 -19.38
C SER A 77 21.35 -7.37 -20.02
N ALA A 78 20.79 -7.26 -21.23
CA ALA A 78 20.19 -8.39 -21.95
C ALA A 78 21.18 -9.52 -22.29
N THR A 79 22.48 -9.30 -22.13
CA THR A 79 23.55 -10.23 -22.47
C THR A 79 23.63 -11.45 -21.54
N ALA A 80 22.97 -11.44 -20.37
CA ALA A 80 23.04 -12.55 -19.40
C ALA A 80 22.11 -13.74 -19.68
N VAL A 81 21.19 -13.65 -20.65
CA VAL A 81 20.19 -14.71 -20.96
C VAL A 81 20.67 -15.71 -22.04
N ALA A 82 21.85 -15.49 -22.64
CA ALA A 82 22.42 -16.37 -23.65
C ALA A 82 23.57 -17.20 -23.06
N ALA A 83 23.24 -18.32 -22.40
CA ALA A 83 24.17 -19.42 -22.09
C ALA A 83 23.43 -20.75 -22.11
#